data_AF-A0A346SD68-F1
#
_entry.id   AF-A0A346SD68-F1
#
_cell.length_a   1.000
_cell.length_b   1.000
_cell.length_c   1.000
_cell.angle_alpha   90.00
_cell.angle_beta   90.00
_cell.angle_gamma   90.00
#
_symmetry.space_group_name_H-M   'P 1'
#
loop_
_entity.id
_entity.type
_entity.pdbx_description
1 polymer ?
#
loop_
_entity_poly.entity_id
_entity_poly.type
_entity_poly.pdbx_seq_one_letter_code
_entity_poly.pdbx_strand_id
1 'polypeptide(L)'
;MTRQNISSRFGAVERLLRQDNAIVLGSVLLIILAAAWYTITGIGMTMSAVEMTRMAGPIGDPMQMGSGSAWSASYALLIFLMWWVMMIAMMTPSAAPAVLLFIAIKRIGPEKHRTATFGFCFLSGYLVAWGAFSLTATALQWGLEHVGLFDGPMMTISSGVFAGSILLAAGAYQFSGLKNACLRHCQSPARFLADHNRPGPFGAFRTGAEHGTYCLGCCWALMLLLFVGGIMNLYWIVGIAAYVALEKLLPRARWLVPVTGLALISAGLWFITAPLFSDI
;
A
#
# COMPACT_ATOMS: atom_id res chain seq x y z
N MET A 1 11.62 -33.29 -41.29
CA MET A 1 10.85 -32.40 -40.38
C MET A 1 10.64 -31.07 -41.09
N THR A 2 9.41 -30.83 -41.55
CA THR A 2 9.03 -29.75 -42.47
C THR A 2 8.83 -28.41 -41.76
N ARG A 3 9.25 -27.30 -42.38
CA ARG A 3 9.16 -25.90 -41.88
C ARG A 3 7.78 -25.51 -41.31
N GLN A 4 6.69 -26.12 -41.78
CA GLN A 4 5.34 -25.90 -41.25
C GLN A 4 5.20 -26.27 -39.76
N ASN A 5 5.84 -27.36 -39.30
CA ASN A 5 5.78 -27.82 -37.90
C ASN A 5 6.56 -26.91 -36.94
N ILE A 6 7.48 -26.10 -37.46
CA ILE A 6 8.25 -25.12 -36.68
C ILE A 6 7.37 -23.89 -36.45
N SER A 7 6.71 -23.36 -37.49
CA SER A 7 5.84 -22.18 -37.39
C SER A 7 4.63 -22.37 -36.45
N SER A 8 4.00 -23.56 -36.46
CA SER A 8 2.87 -23.87 -35.59
C SER A 8 3.26 -23.98 -34.12
N ARG A 9 4.44 -24.54 -33.84
CA ARG A 9 5.04 -24.59 -32.49
C ARG A 9 5.39 -23.20 -31.96
N PHE A 10 5.98 -22.34 -32.79
CA PHE A 10 6.24 -20.95 -32.40
C PHE A 10 4.94 -20.19 -32.07
N GLY A 11 3.89 -20.36 -32.88
CA GLY A 11 2.58 -19.74 -32.61
C GLY A 11 1.81 -20.32 -31.41
N ALA A 12 2.05 -21.58 -31.04
CA ALA A 12 1.48 -22.19 -29.83
C ALA A 12 2.20 -21.71 -28.56
N VAL A 13 3.53 -21.66 -28.61
CA VAL A 13 4.37 -21.12 -27.52
C VAL A 13 4.05 -19.64 -27.29
N GLU A 14 3.96 -18.82 -28.34
CA GLU A 14 3.61 -17.40 -28.20
C GLU A 14 2.22 -17.17 -27.61
N ARG A 15 1.23 -18.02 -27.96
CA ARG A 15 -0.12 -17.99 -27.39
C ARG A 15 -0.16 -18.39 -25.91
N LEU A 16 0.48 -19.50 -25.54
CA LEU A 16 0.59 -19.90 -24.13
C LEU A 16 1.31 -18.82 -23.30
N LEU A 17 2.32 -18.18 -23.87
CA LEU A 17 3.07 -17.12 -23.20
C LEU A 17 2.28 -15.80 -23.05
N ARG A 18 1.43 -15.45 -24.03
CA ARG A 18 0.47 -14.32 -23.89
C ARG A 18 -0.60 -14.65 -22.86
N GLN A 19 -1.02 -15.91 -22.81
CA GLN A 19 -2.04 -16.41 -21.88
C GLN A 19 -1.55 -16.36 -20.43
N ASP A 20 -0.31 -16.79 -20.13
CA ASP A 20 0.25 -16.71 -18.76
C ASP A 20 0.33 -15.28 -18.23
N ASN A 21 0.75 -14.33 -19.08
CA ASN A 21 0.77 -12.90 -18.72
C ASN A 21 -0.64 -12.35 -18.51
N ALA A 22 -1.59 -12.73 -19.37
CA ALA A 22 -2.99 -12.34 -19.22
C ALA A 22 -3.61 -12.94 -17.95
N ILE A 23 -3.23 -14.16 -17.57
CA ILE A 23 -3.66 -14.79 -16.32
C ILE A 23 -3.15 -14.00 -15.12
N VAL A 24 -1.84 -13.73 -15.03
CA VAL A 24 -1.30 -12.99 -13.88
C VAL A 24 -1.83 -11.56 -13.83
N LEU A 25 -1.89 -10.86 -14.96
CA LEU A 25 -2.49 -9.51 -15.03
C LEU A 25 -3.97 -9.52 -14.65
N GLY A 26 -4.73 -10.47 -15.20
CA GLY A 26 -6.14 -10.65 -14.89
C GLY A 26 -6.35 -10.93 -13.41
N SER A 27 -5.54 -11.81 -12.81
CA SER A 27 -5.59 -12.10 -11.37
C SER A 27 -5.21 -10.89 -10.52
N VAL A 28 -4.14 -10.17 -10.87
CA VAL A 28 -3.73 -8.95 -10.13
C VAL A 28 -4.81 -7.88 -10.22
N LEU A 29 -5.38 -7.66 -11.41
CA LEU A 29 -6.47 -6.71 -11.60
C LEU A 29 -7.72 -7.13 -10.82
N LEU A 30 -8.08 -8.41 -10.86
CA LEU A 30 -9.19 -8.95 -10.09
C LEU A 30 -8.99 -8.77 -8.58
N ILE A 31 -7.79 -9.05 -8.06
CA ILE A 31 -7.44 -8.85 -6.65
C ILE A 31 -7.58 -7.37 -6.29
N ILE A 32 -7.07 -6.46 -7.12
CA ILE A 32 -7.18 -5.00 -6.89
C ILE A 32 -8.65 -4.57 -6.88
N LEU A 33 -9.44 -5.01 -7.87
CA LEU A 33 -10.85 -4.64 -7.98
C LEU A 33 -11.69 -5.23 -6.84
N ALA A 34 -11.45 -6.48 -6.45
CA ALA A 34 -12.12 -7.12 -5.32
C ALA A 34 -11.76 -6.43 -4.00
N ALA A 35 -10.48 -6.11 -3.78
CA ALA A 35 -10.01 -5.38 -2.60
C ALA A 35 -10.60 -3.96 -2.54
N ALA A 36 -10.62 -3.25 -3.68
CA ALA A 36 -11.23 -1.92 -3.79
C ALA A 36 -12.74 -1.97 -3.52
N TRP A 37 -13.45 -2.93 -4.13
CA TRP A 37 -14.87 -3.15 -3.88
C TRP A 37 -15.15 -3.41 -2.40
N TYR A 38 -14.41 -4.35 -1.80
CA TYR A 38 -14.54 -4.69 -0.39
C TYR A 38 -14.30 -3.48 0.53
N THR A 39 -13.28 -2.67 0.21
CA THR A 39 -12.98 -1.42 0.92
C THR A 39 -14.13 -0.43 0.80
N ILE A 40 -14.70 -0.26 -0.39
CA ILE A 40 -15.81 0.67 -0.65
C ILE A 40 -17.10 0.23 0.06
N THR A 41 -17.37 -1.08 0.11
CA THR A 41 -18.57 -1.63 0.76
C THR A 41 -18.50 -1.63 2.30
N GLY A 42 -17.39 -1.18 2.89
CA GLY A 42 -17.31 -0.98 4.34
C GLY A 42 -16.96 -2.22 5.15
N ILE A 43 -16.28 -3.22 4.56
CA ILE A 43 -15.55 -4.27 5.31
C ILE A 43 -16.41 -4.96 6.41
N GLY A 44 -17.66 -5.28 6.07
CA GLY A 44 -18.59 -5.96 6.99
C GLY A 44 -19.20 -5.08 8.09
N MET A 45 -19.04 -3.76 8.00
CA MET A 45 -19.72 -2.78 8.85
C MET A 45 -21.06 -2.39 8.26
N THR A 46 -21.93 -1.82 9.10
CA THR A 46 -23.30 -1.44 8.71
C THR A 46 -23.35 -0.26 7.74
N MET A 47 -22.25 0.46 7.55
CA MET A 47 -22.14 1.60 6.63
C MET A 47 -21.00 1.42 5.63
N SER A 48 -21.22 1.87 4.41
CA SER A 48 -20.23 1.87 3.32
C SER A 48 -19.17 2.97 3.51
N ALA A 49 -18.01 2.82 2.87
CA ALA A 49 -16.97 3.85 2.85
C ALA A 49 -17.43 5.16 2.22
N VAL A 50 -18.42 5.10 1.32
CA VAL A 50 -18.97 6.28 0.66
C VAL A 50 -19.83 7.08 1.63
N GLU A 51 -20.73 6.42 2.37
CA GLU A 51 -21.55 7.07 3.39
C GLU A 51 -20.67 7.69 4.47
N MET A 52 -19.63 6.97 4.87
CA MET A 52 -18.66 7.44 5.84
C MET A 52 -17.81 8.62 5.35
N THR A 53 -17.35 8.58 4.11
CA THR A 53 -16.62 9.71 3.51
C THR A 53 -17.51 10.96 3.42
N ARG A 54 -18.82 10.80 3.20
CA ARG A 54 -19.78 11.92 3.19
C ARG A 54 -20.04 12.51 4.58
N MET A 55 -19.88 11.71 5.63
CA MET A 55 -20.02 12.16 7.01
C MET A 55 -18.69 12.60 7.65
N ALA A 56 -17.57 12.52 6.91
CA ALA A 56 -16.27 12.98 7.40
C ALA A 56 -16.27 14.51 7.53
N GLY A 57 -16.02 14.99 8.75
CA GLY A 57 -15.83 16.41 9.05
C GLY A 57 -14.46 16.94 8.61
N PRO A 58 -14.14 18.21 8.96
CA PRO A 58 -12.81 18.77 8.82
C PRO A 58 -11.71 17.87 9.41
N ILE A 59 -10.49 17.98 8.87
CA ILE A 59 -9.34 17.17 9.32
C ILE A 59 -9.11 17.41 10.81
N GLY A 60 -9.11 16.34 11.61
CA GLY A 60 -8.90 16.38 13.05
C GLY A 60 -10.17 16.46 13.89
N ASP A 61 -11.36 16.62 13.28
CA ASP A 61 -12.62 16.53 14.01
C ASP A 61 -13.02 15.06 14.22
N PRO A 62 -13.39 14.64 15.45
CA PRO A 62 -13.78 13.28 15.75
C PRO A 62 -15.17 12.95 15.19
N MET A 63 -15.27 11.91 14.36
CA MET A 63 -16.53 11.29 13.94
C MET A 63 -17.13 10.37 15.01
N GLN A 64 -18.01 10.88 15.88
CA GLN A 64 -18.70 10.04 16.88
C GLN A 64 -19.56 8.96 16.21
N MET A 65 -19.07 7.72 16.20
CA MET A 65 -19.86 6.51 16.00
C MET A 65 -19.85 5.69 17.30
N GLY A 66 -20.95 4.98 17.54
CA GLY A 66 -21.27 4.34 18.83
C GLY A 66 -20.14 3.49 19.42
N SER A 67 -20.23 3.28 20.75
CA SER A 67 -19.22 2.62 21.58
C SER A 67 -18.54 1.43 20.88
N GLY A 68 -17.24 1.54 20.66
CA GLY A 68 -16.42 0.48 20.07
C GLY A 68 -16.64 -0.85 20.78
N SER A 69 -16.71 -1.94 20.01
CA SER A 69 -16.75 -3.30 20.56
C SER A 69 -15.47 -3.57 21.35
N ALA A 70 -15.58 -4.18 22.53
CA ALA A 70 -14.41 -4.62 23.29
C ALA A 70 -13.48 -5.47 22.42
N TRP A 71 -12.16 -5.24 22.54
CA TRP A 71 -11.16 -5.94 21.74
C TRP A 71 -11.19 -7.45 22.02
N SER A 72 -11.84 -8.17 21.12
CA SER A 72 -11.80 -9.63 21.04
C SER A 72 -10.83 -10.07 19.94
N ALA A 73 -10.40 -11.33 19.96
CA ALA A 73 -9.51 -11.87 18.92
C ALA A 73 -10.15 -11.78 17.52
N SER A 74 -11.46 -11.97 17.41
CA SER A 74 -12.20 -11.83 16.14
C SER A 74 -12.26 -10.38 15.68
N TYR A 75 -12.45 -9.43 16.60
CA TYR A 75 -12.41 -8.01 16.27
C TYR A 75 -11.02 -7.56 15.81
N ALA A 76 -9.95 -7.98 16.52
CA ALA A 76 -8.58 -7.71 16.10
C ALA A 76 -8.27 -8.27 14.71
N LEU A 77 -8.74 -9.49 14.42
CA LEU A 77 -8.60 -10.10 13.09
C LEU A 77 -9.34 -9.30 12.01
N LEU A 78 -10.55 -8.79 12.31
CA LEU A 78 -11.29 -7.95 11.38
C LEU A 78 -10.53 -6.65 11.08
N ILE A 79 -10.00 -5.96 12.08
CA ILE A 79 -9.20 -4.74 11.90
C ILE A 79 -7.90 -5.03 11.13
N PHE A 80 -7.24 -6.15 11.41
CA PHE A 80 -6.08 -6.58 10.65
C PHE A 80 -6.41 -6.81 9.16
N LEU A 81 -7.48 -7.56 8.87
CA LEU A 81 -7.91 -7.83 7.50
C LEU A 81 -8.34 -6.54 6.79
N MET A 82 -8.99 -5.63 7.51
CA MET A 82 -9.35 -4.31 7.00
C MET A 82 -8.12 -3.55 6.51
N TRP A 83 -7.10 -3.42 7.37
CA TRP A 83 -5.83 -2.78 7.03
C TRP A 83 -5.12 -3.50 5.89
N TRP A 84 -5.10 -4.83 5.90
CA TRP A 84 -4.35 -5.61 4.92
C TRP A 84 -4.98 -5.54 3.53
N VAL A 85 -6.31 -5.69 3.43
CA VAL A 85 -7.04 -5.57 2.15
C VAL A 85 -6.94 -4.15 1.59
N MET A 86 -7.02 -3.14 2.44
CA MET A 86 -6.80 -1.75 2.02
C MET A 86 -5.38 -1.55 1.46
N MET A 87 -4.35 -2.08 2.13
CA MET A 87 -2.97 -2.01 1.62
C MET A 87 -2.80 -2.76 0.29
N ILE A 88 -3.47 -3.91 0.14
CA ILE A 88 -3.50 -4.64 -1.14
C ILE A 88 -4.11 -3.74 -2.24
N ALA A 89 -5.24 -3.09 -1.98
CA ALA A 89 -5.91 -2.21 -2.94
C ALA A 89 -5.02 -1.02 -3.35
N MET A 90 -4.40 -0.35 -2.38
CA MET A 90 -3.62 0.86 -2.63
C MET A 90 -2.24 0.57 -3.23
N MET A 91 -1.55 -0.47 -2.75
CA MET A 91 -0.11 -0.61 -2.98
C MET A 91 0.24 -1.61 -4.08
N THR A 92 -0.61 -2.59 -4.35
CA THR A 92 -0.41 -3.55 -5.45
C THR A 92 -0.30 -2.88 -6.83
N PRO A 93 -1.10 -1.85 -7.17
CA PRO A 93 -0.95 -1.13 -8.44
C PRO A 93 0.47 -0.57 -8.66
N SER A 94 1.10 -0.04 -7.61
CA SER A 94 2.46 0.52 -7.69
C SER A 94 3.55 -0.54 -7.91
N ALA A 95 3.29 -1.80 -7.52
CA ALA A 95 4.21 -2.93 -7.71
C ALA A 95 4.00 -3.65 -9.05
N ALA A 96 2.90 -3.38 -9.77
CA ALA A 96 2.57 -4.06 -11.01
C ALA A 96 3.70 -4.01 -12.06
N PRO A 97 4.40 -2.87 -12.31
CA PRO A 97 5.51 -2.84 -13.26
C PRO A 97 6.67 -3.77 -12.85
N ALA A 98 6.98 -3.87 -11.56
CA ALA A 98 8.03 -4.74 -11.05
C ALA A 98 7.65 -6.22 -11.20
N VAL A 99 6.41 -6.58 -10.89
CA VAL A 99 5.87 -7.94 -11.08
C VAL A 99 5.93 -8.34 -12.56
N LEU A 100 5.50 -7.46 -13.46
CA LEU A 100 5.50 -7.72 -14.90
C LEU A 100 6.92 -7.86 -15.46
N LEU A 101 7.84 -7.01 -15.01
CA LEU A 101 9.23 -7.12 -15.41
C LEU A 101 9.88 -8.40 -14.89
N PHE A 102 9.57 -8.81 -13.66
CA PHE A 102 10.05 -10.06 -13.09
C PHE A 102 9.57 -11.28 -13.89
N ILE A 103 8.29 -11.30 -14.24
CA ILE A 103 7.69 -12.31 -15.12
C ILE A 103 8.38 -12.31 -16.49
N ALA A 104 8.61 -11.14 -17.08
CA ALA A 104 9.30 -11.02 -18.37
C ALA A 104 10.76 -11.54 -18.32
N ILE A 105 11.49 -11.30 -17.23
CA ILE A 105 12.84 -11.85 -17.04
C ILE A 105 12.79 -13.37 -16.90
N LYS A 106 11.90 -13.90 -16.06
CA LYS A 106 11.74 -15.35 -15.86
C LYS A 106 11.33 -16.07 -17.14
N ARG A 107 10.58 -15.39 -18.02
CA ARG A 107 10.15 -15.91 -19.32
C ARG A 107 11.30 -16.17 -20.30
N ILE A 108 12.37 -15.39 -20.22
CA ILE A 108 13.56 -15.55 -21.10
C ILE A 108 14.52 -16.61 -20.51
N GLY A 109 14.36 -16.93 -19.23
CA GLY A 109 15.20 -17.90 -18.51
C GLY A 109 14.85 -19.38 -18.75
N PRO A 110 15.65 -20.29 -18.17
CA PRO A 110 15.48 -21.74 -18.32
C PRO A 110 14.16 -22.26 -17.72
N GLU A 111 13.56 -21.55 -16.77
CA GLU A 111 12.35 -21.95 -16.04
C GLU A 111 11.05 -21.31 -16.61
N LYS A 112 11.04 -20.93 -17.90
CA LYS A 112 9.93 -20.22 -18.56
C LYS A 112 8.53 -20.87 -18.42
N HIS A 113 8.45 -22.17 -18.19
CA HIS A 113 7.19 -22.91 -18.03
C HIS A 113 6.51 -22.68 -16.67
N ARG A 114 7.18 -22.02 -15.72
CA ARG A 114 6.68 -21.76 -14.35
C ARG A 114 6.48 -20.27 -14.08
N THR A 115 6.42 -19.45 -15.14
CA THR A 115 6.41 -17.99 -15.02
C THR A 115 5.23 -17.49 -14.19
N ALA A 116 4.02 -18.05 -14.37
CA ALA A 116 2.85 -17.71 -13.57
C ALA A 116 3.09 -18.01 -12.07
N THR A 117 3.62 -19.19 -11.74
CA THR A 117 3.97 -19.56 -10.36
C THR A 117 4.95 -18.56 -9.75
N PHE A 118 5.98 -18.15 -10.48
CA PHE A 118 6.93 -17.17 -9.98
C PHE A 118 6.30 -15.79 -9.77
N GLY A 119 5.42 -15.35 -10.67
CA GLY A 119 4.65 -14.13 -10.50
C GLY A 119 3.82 -14.14 -9.20
N PHE A 120 3.11 -15.24 -8.94
CA PHE A 120 2.34 -15.39 -7.69
C PHE A 120 3.22 -15.49 -6.45
N CYS A 121 4.35 -16.19 -6.49
CA CYS A 121 5.29 -16.23 -5.38
C CYS A 121 5.88 -14.84 -5.08
N PHE A 122 6.27 -14.08 -6.11
CA PHE A 122 6.73 -12.71 -5.94
C PHE A 122 5.64 -11.84 -5.30
N LEU A 123 4.41 -11.91 -5.84
CA LEU A 123 3.30 -11.14 -5.30
C LEU A 123 3.02 -11.52 -3.84
N SER A 124 3.02 -12.81 -3.49
CA SER A 124 2.75 -13.22 -2.10
C SER A 124 3.83 -12.72 -1.14
N GLY A 125 5.11 -12.72 -1.53
CA GLY A 125 6.18 -12.11 -0.73
C GLY A 125 5.95 -10.61 -0.50
N TYR A 126 5.53 -9.89 -1.53
CA TYR A 126 5.18 -8.48 -1.44
C TYR A 126 3.99 -8.24 -0.49
N LEU A 127 2.93 -9.04 -0.60
CA LEU A 127 1.74 -8.91 0.25
C LEU A 127 2.01 -9.29 1.71
N VAL A 128 2.94 -10.22 1.98
CA VAL A 128 3.38 -10.56 3.35
C VAL A 128 4.07 -9.37 4.02
N ALA A 129 4.90 -8.62 3.29
CA ALA A 129 5.50 -7.39 3.84
C ALA A 129 4.40 -6.38 4.25
N TRP A 130 3.41 -6.16 3.39
CA TRP A 130 2.26 -5.31 3.72
C TRP A 130 1.40 -5.88 4.86
N GLY A 131 1.29 -7.20 4.98
CA GLY A 131 0.64 -7.85 6.12
C GLY A 131 1.34 -7.55 7.44
N ALA A 132 2.68 -7.56 7.47
CA ALA A 132 3.43 -7.17 8.66
C ALA A 132 3.20 -5.68 9.03
N PHE A 133 3.11 -4.80 8.04
CA PHE A 133 2.72 -3.41 8.28
C PHE A 133 1.30 -3.31 8.84
N SER A 134 0.33 -4.00 8.23
CA SER A 134 -1.07 -4.00 8.68
C SER A 134 -1.22 -4.52 10.10
N LEU A 135 -0.46 -5.55 10.49
CA LEU A 135 -0.42 -6.04 11.88
C LEU A 135 0.09 -4.97 12.84
N THR A 136 1.13 -4.23 12.44
CA THR A 136 1.66 -3.11 13.23
C THR A 136 0.65 -1.98 13.34
N ALA A 137 -0.07 -1.66 12.25
CA ALA A 137 -1.13 -0.66 12.23
C ALA A 137 -2.30 -1.06 13.15
N THR A 138 -2.72 -2.33 13.15
CA THR A 138 -3.72 -2.86 14.07
C THR A 138 -3.28 -2.79 15.52
N ALA A 139 -2.03 -3.15 15.82
CA ALA A 139 -1.48 -3.05 17.18
C ALA A 139 -1.40 -1.59 17.65
N LEU A 140 -1.02 -0.67 16.75
CA LEU A 140 -1.00 0.76 17.02
C LEU A 140 -2.42 1.27 17.30
N GLN A 141 -3.40 0.88 16.48
CA GLN A 141 -4.81 1.22 16.67
C GLN A 141 -5.31 0.73 18.04
N TRP A 142 -5.03 -0.52 18.40
CA TRP A 142 -5.38 -1.09 19.70
C TRP A 142 -4.76 -0.32 20.87
N GLY A 143 -3.48 0.05 20.77
CA GLY A 143 -2.78 0.81 21.80
C GLY A 143 -3.33 2.23 21.95
N LEU A 144 -3.69 2.88 20.84
CA LEU A 144 -4.25 4.23 20.83
C LEU A 144 -5.69 4.26 21.38
N GLU A 145 -6.48 3.22 21.14
CA GLU A 145 -7.80 3.03 21.77
C GLU A 145 -7.68 2.83 23.30
N HIS A 146 -6.67 2.08 23.76
CA HIS A 146 -6.45 1.85 25.20
C HIS A 146 -6.13 3.13 25.99
N VAL A 147 -5.46 4.11 25.38
CA VAL A 147 -5.12 5.39 26.03
C VAL A 147 -6.22 6.44 25.88
N GLY A 148 -7.39 6.07 25.35
CA GLY A 148 -8.52 6.99 25.15
C GLY A 148 -8.27 8.05 24.08
N LEU A 149 -7.28 7.85 23.21
CA LEU A 149 -7.03 8.75 22.07
C LEU A 149 -7.87 8.36 20.84
N PHE A 150 -8.57 7.22 20.89
CA PHE A 150 -9.47 6.70 19.87
C PHE A 150 -10.72 6.11 20.51
N ASP A 151 -11.90 6.54 20.07
CA ASP A 151 -13.17 5.91 20.41
C ASP A 151 -13.65 5.02 19.26
N GLY A 152 -13.17 3.77 19.26
CA GLY A 152 -13.60 2.72 18.33
C GLY A 152 -12.82 2.63 17.02
N PRO A 153 -13.26 1.73 16.11
CA PRO A 153 -12.46 1.25 14.97
C PRO A 153 -12.13 2.30 13.90
N MET A 154 -12.70 3.49 14.01
CA MET A 154 -13.11 4.27 12.85
C MET A 154 -12.90 5.77 12.97
N MET A 155 -12.33 6.21 14.08
CA MET A 155 -12.19 7.62 14.42
C MET A 155 -10.84 8.18 13.97
N THR A 156 -10.89 9.41 13.46
CA THR A 156 -9.76 10.34 13.33
C THR A 156 -9.20 10.66 14.71
N ILE A 157 -7.90 10.91 14.79
CA ILE A 157 -7.23 11.30 16.04
C ILE A 157 -7.92 12.52 16.67
N SER A 158 -8.47 12.36 17.87
CA SER A 158 -9.19 13.42 18.61
C SER A 158 -8.30 14.54 19.14
N SER A 159 -6.97 14.36 19.11
CA SER A 159 -5.99 15.33 19.59
C SER A 159 -5.25 15.98 18.43
N GLY A 160 -5.50 17.28 18.21
CA GLY A 160 -4.76 18.08 17.22
C GLY A 160 -3.24 17.99 17.40
N VAL A 161 -2.76 17.88 18.64
CA VAL A 161 -1.32 17.70 18.94
C VAL A 161 -0.81 16.35 18.43
N PHE A 162 -1.55 15.25 18.68
CA PHE A 162 -1.12 13.93 18.21
C PHE A 162 -1.20 13.84 16.67
N ALA A 163 -2.27 14.36 16.06
CA ALA A 163 -2.39 14.46 14.60
C ALA A 163 -1.25 15.28 13.99
N GLY A 164 -0.94 16.43 14.59
CA GLY A 164 0.18 17.28 14.20
C GLY A 164 1.53 16.59 14.34
N SER A 165 1.72 15.78 15.39
CA SER A 165 2.95 14.99 15.57
C SER A 165 3.17 13.95 14.47
N ILE A 166 2.10 13.28 14.01
CA ILE A 166 2.17 12.33 12.90
C ILE A 166 2.48 13.07 11.59
N LEU A 167 1.83 14.22 11.35
CA LEU A 167 2.10 15.07 10.18
C LEU A 167 3.57 15.55 10.15
N LEU A 168 4.09 16.01 11.30
CA LEU A 168 5.50 16.38 11.44
C LEU A 168 6.43 15.21 11.17
N ALA A 169 6.16 14.04 11.76
CA ALA A 169 6.98 12.84 11.58
C ALA A 169 6.97 12.38 10.11
N ALA A 170 5.80 12.36 9.46
CA ALA A 170 5.67 12.02 8.05
C ALA A 170 6.39 13.05 7.16
N GLY A 171 6.25 14.34 7.45
CA GLY A 171 6.94 15.42 6.73
C GLY A 171 8.46 15.36 6.90
N ALA A 172 8.96 15.11 8.10
CA ALA A 172 10.40 14.90 8.34
C ALA A 172 10.91 13.64 7.61
N TYR A 173 10.11 12.57 7.59
CA TYR A 173 10.46 11.34 6.89
C TYR A 173 10.62 11.54 5.37
N GLN A 174 9.88 12.50 4.77
CA GLN A 174 10.04 12.86 3.36
C GLN A 174 11.47 13.29 3.02
N PHE A 175 12.17 13.96 3.94
CA PHE A 175 13.56 14.39 3.74
C PHE A 175 14.60 13.33 4.10
N SER A 176 14.18 12.18 4.64
CA SER A 176 15.11 11.17 5.12
C SER A 176 15.92 10.51 4.01
N GLY A 177 17.20 10.23 4.30
CA GLY A 177 18.06 9.44 3.41
C GLY A 177 17.52 8.03 3.17
N LEU A 178 16.85 7.45 4.18
CA LEU A 178 16.20 6.14 4.11
C LEU A 178 15.09 6.11 3.06
N LYS A 179 14.12 7.04 3.13
CA LYS A 179 13.05 7.14 2.12
C LYS A 179 13.66 7.25 0.72
N ASN A 180 14.62 8.16 0.54
CA ASN A 180 15.25 8.40 -0.75
C ASN A 180 15.98 7.15 -1.29
N ALA A 181 16.64 6.38 -0.42
CA ALA A 181 17.27 5.12 -0.80
C ALA A 181 16.26 4.07 -1.25
N CYS A 182 15.20 3.88 -0.46
CA CYS A 182 14.10 2.96 -0.78
C CYS A 182 13.37 3.36 -2.07
N LEU A 183 13.07 4.66 -2.25
CA LEU A 183 12.34 5.16 -3.41
C LEU A 183 13.12 4.96 -4.71
N ARG A 184 14.43 5.20 -4.72
CA ARG A 184 15.28 4.93 -5.90
C ARG A 184 15.15 3.48 -6.35
N HIS A 185 15.08 2.56 -5.39
CA HIS A 185 14.94 1.15 -5.66
C HIS A 185 13.57 0.80 -6.28
N CYS A 186 12.49 1.39 -5.75
CA CYS A 186 11.16 1.27 -6.33
C CYS A 186 11.05 1.88 -7.74
N GLN A 187 11.77 2.96 -8.02
CA GLN A 187 11.79 3.63 -9.33
C GLN A 187 12.64 2.91 -10.38
N SER A 188 13.54 2.00 -9.96
CA SER A 188 14.44 1.25 -10.85
C SER A 188 14.23 -0.27 -10.76
N PRO A 189 13.05 -0.81 -11.14
CA PRO A 189 12.75 -2.23 -10.98
C PRO A 189 13.71 -3.14 -11.75
N ALA A 190 14.22 -2.71 -12.90
CA ALA A 190 15.19 -3.49 -13.67
C ALA A 190 16.51 -3.71 -12.91
N ARG A 191 17.02 -2.65 -12.27
CA ARG A 191 18.25 -2.72 -11.48
C ARG A 191 18.04 -3.57 -10.22
N PHE A 192 16.92 -3.37 -9.53
CA PHE A 192 16.55 -4.21 -8.39
C PHE A 192 16.58 -5.70 -8.74
N LEU A 193 15.87 -6.06 -9.81
CA LEU A 193 15.76 -7.46 -10.22
C LEU A 193 17.09 -8.02 -10.71
N ALA A 194 17.95 -7.22 -11.35
CA ALA A 194 19.30 -7.66 -11.69
C ALA A 194 20.11 -8.05 -10.43
N ASP A 195 19.98 -7.26 -9.35
CA ASP A 195 20.74 -7.45 -8.12
C ASP A 195 20.14 -8.55 -7.20
N HIS A 196 18.83 -8.82 -7.28
CA HIS A 196 18.11 -9.65 -6.30
C HIS A 196 17.39 -10.88 -6.88
N ASN A 197 17.42 -11.08 -8.20
CA ASN A 197 16.73 -12.21 -8.83
C ASN A 197 17.37 -13.55 -8.42
N ARG A 198 16.61 -14.36 -7.68
CA ARG A 198 17.01 -15.69 -7.24
C ARG A 198 16.28 -16.80 -8.02
N PRO A 199 16.89 -17.97 -8.23
CA PRO A 199 16.25 -19.10 -8.91
C PRO A 199 15.11 -19.71 -8.07
N GLY A 200 14.17 -20.37 -8.75
CA GLY A 200 13.09 -21.11 -8.11
C GLY A 200 11.98 -20.27 -7.42
N PRO A 201 10.92 -20.92 -6.94
CA PRO A 201 9.73 -20.26 -6.39
C PRO A 201 9.99 -19.57 -5.05
N PHE A 202 10.81 -20.17 -4.18
CA PHE A 202 11.22 -19.51 -2.93
C PHE A 202 12.08 -18.27 -3.19
N GLY A 203 12.94 -18.32 -4.23
CA GLY A 203 13.69 -17.15 -4.69
C GLY A 203 12.76 -16.02 -5.16
N ALA A 204 11.72 -16.35 -5.91
CA ALA A 204 10.69 -15.40 -6.32
C ALA A 204 9.96 -14.76 -5.11
N PHE A 205 9.55 -15.58 -4.13
CA PHE A 205 8.94 -15.10 -2.89
C PHE A 205 9.85 -14.14 -2.13
N ARG A 206 11.10 -14.52 -1.92
CA ARG A 206 12.07 -13.67 -1.21
C ARG A 206 12.34 -12.36 -1.96
N THR A 207 12.43 -12.40 -3.29
CA THR A 207 12.57 -11.20 -4.12
C THR A 207 11.34 -10.29 -3.95
N GLY A 208 10.14 -10.86 -3.93
CA GLY A 208 8.91 -10.12 -3.67
C GLY A 208 8.86 -9.49 -2.28
N ALA A 209 9.27 -10.23 -1.24
CA ALA A 209 9.35 -9.73 0.12
C ALA A 209 10.38 -8.60 0.27
N GLU A 210 11.57 -8.75 -0.32
CA GLU A 210 12.59 -7.70 -0.38
C GLU A 210 12.03 -6.45 -1.08
N HIS A 211 11.35 -6.59 -2.22
CA HIS A 211 10.68 -5.47 -2.90
C HIS A 211 9.62 -4.81 -2.00
N GLY A 212 8.83 -5.62 -1.30
CA GLY A 212 7.84 -5.17 -0.33
C GLY A 212 8.46 -4.33 0.78
N THR A 213 9.62 -4.73 1.31
CA THR A 213 10.32 -3.95 2.35
C THR A 213 10.83 -2.61 1.85
N TYR A 214 11.37 -2.52 0.63
CA TYR A 214 11.72 -1.23 0.01
C TYR A 214 10.48 -0.37 -0.26
N CYS A 215 9.40 -1.00 -0.72
CA CYS A 215 8.12 -0.34 -0.94
C CYS A 215 7.56 0.26 0.36
N LEU A 216 7.60 -0.48 1.47
CA LEU A 216 7.26 0.04 2.80
C LEU A 216 8.21 1.17 3.20
N GLY A 217 9.52 0.98 3.06
CA GLY A 217 10.53 1.99 3.40
C GLY A 217 10.32 3.33 2.69
N CYS A 218 9.77 3.36 1.47
CA CYS A 218 9.52 4.64 0.80
C CYS A 218 8.24 5.37 1.23
N CYS A 219 7.25 4.68 1.82
CA CYS A 219 5.91 5.26 2.03
C CYS A 219 5.22 4.94 3.36
N TRP A 220 5.80 4.13 4.26
CA TRP A 220 5.17 3.76 5.53
C TRP A 220 4.72 4.98 6.36
N ALA A 221 5.53 6.03 6.42
CA ALA A 221 5.20 7.23 7.17
C ALA A 221 4.00 7.99 6.56
N LEU A 222 3.83 7.93 5.23
CA LEU A 222 2.64 8.46 4.57
C LEU A 222 1.41 7.60 4.81
N MET A 223 1.58 6.29 4.97
CA MET A 223 0.47 5.41 5.35
C MET A 223 -0.06 5.75 6.75
N LEU A 224 0.78 6.27 7.65
CA LEU A 224 0.33 6.73 8.97
C LEU A 224 -0.65 7.92 8.89
N LEU A 225 -0.65 8.67 7.79
CA LEU A 225 -1.63 9.75 7.59
C LEU A 225 -3.06 9.23 7.52
N LEU A 226 -3.28 7.93 7.25
CA LEU A 226 -4.60 7.31 7.31
C LEU A 226 -5.19 7.33 8.74
N PHE A 227 -4.36 7.37 9.79
CA PHE A 227 -4.83 7.58 11.16
C PHE A 227 -5.29 9.03 11.40
N VAL A 228 -4.73 10.00 10.68
CA VAL A 228 -5.08 11.42 10.79
C VAL A 228 -6.32 11.75 9.97
N GLY A 229 -6.35 11.31 8.71
CA GLY A 229 -7.43 11.59 7.76
C GLY A 229 -8.63 10.65 7.85
N GLY A 230 -8.50 9.56 8.62
CA GLY A 230 -9.49 8.51 8.78
C GLY A 230 -9.28 7.36 7.79
N ILE A 231 -9.24 6.14 8.32
CA ILE A 231 -9.01 4.89 7.57
C ILE A 231 -10.06 4.65 6.49
N MET A 232 -11.23 5.32 6.59
CA MET A 232 -12.37 5.15 5.69
C MET A 232 -12.68 6.39 4.85
N ASN A 233 -11.85 7.42 4.91
CA ASN A 233 -11.98 8.56 4.02
C ASN A 233 -11.37 8.23 2.66
N LEU A 234 -12.24 7.98 1.68
CA LEU A 234 -11.82 7.60 0.32
C LEU A 234 -10.95 8.67 -0.33
N TYR A 235 -11.11 9.95 -0.01
CA TYR A 235 -10.24 11.00 -0.53
C TYR A 235 -8.81 10.85 -0.03
N TRP A 236 -8.61 10.48 1.24
CA TRP A 236 -7.27 10.23 1.81
C TRP A 236 -6.65 8.95 1.26
N ILE A 237 -7.42 7.86 1.21
CA ILE A 237 -6.97 6.59 0.63
C ILE A 237 -6.51 6.82 -0.82
N VAL A 238 -7.38 7.38 -1.67
CA VAL A 238 -7.09 7.59 -3.08
C VAL A 238 -5.98 8.63 -3.26
N GLY A 239 -6.00 9.72 -2.48
CA GLY A 239 -4.99 10.77 -2.53
C GLY A 239 -3.59 10.26 -2.18
N ILE A 240 -3.46 9.53 -1.06
CA ILE A 240 -2.19 8.94 -0.64
C ILE A 240 -1.73 7.87 -1.64
N ALA A 241 -2.63 6.98 -2.09
CA ALA A 241 -2.29 5.96 -3.07
C ALA A 241 -1.80 6.56 -4.39
N ALA A 242 -2.50 7.57 -4.91
CA ALA A 242 -2.14 8.28 -6.13
C ALA A 242 -0.80 9.01 -5.96
N TYR A 243 -0.60 9.69 -4.83
CA TYR A 243 0.65 10.37 -4.52
C TYR A 243 1.85 9.39 -4.48
N VAL A 244 1.70 8.29 -3.75
CA VAL A 244 2.75 7.26 -3.63
C VAL A 244 3.01 6.57 -4.98
N ALA A 245 1.97 6.31 -5.76
CA ALA A 245 2.13 5.79 -7.12
C ALA A 245 2.88 6.80 -8.00
N LEU A 246 2.57 8.08 -7.90
CA LEU A 246 3.25 9.14 -8.65
C LEU A 246 4.75 9.21 -8.31
N GLU A 247 5.10 9.16 -7.03
CA GLU A 247 6.50 9.10 -6.58
C GLU A 247 7.22 7.86 -7.13
N LYS A 248 6.58 6.68 -7.08
CA LYS A 248 7.20 5.41 -7.49
C LYS A 248 7.32 5.26 -9.00
N LEU A 249 6.34 5.75 -9.76
CA LEU A 249 6.23 5.51 -11.19
C LEU A 249 6.85 6.62 -12.04
N LEU A 250 6.96 7.85 -11.53
CA LEU A 250 7.53 8.98 -12.26
C LEU A 250 8.80 9.51 -11.58
N PRO A 251 10.00 9.08 -12.03
CA PRO A 251 11.27 9.62 -11.51
C PRO A 251 11.41 11.14 -11.66
N ARG A 252 10.74 11.72 -12.67
CA ARG A 252 10.69 13.19 -12.88
C ARG A 252 9.95 13.93 -11.76
N ALA A 253 9.07 13.24 -11.03
CA ALA A 253 8.27 13.79 -9.94
C ALA A 253 9.04 13.83 -8.60
N ARG A 254 10.38 13.64 -8.61
CA ARG A 254 11.23 13.74 -7.40
C ARG A 254 11.10 15.05 -6.62
N TRP A 255 10.65 16.12 -7.28
CA TRP A 255 10.39 17.43 -6.65
C TRP A 255 9.17 17.41 -5.73
N LEU A 256 8.27 16.42 -5.85
CA LEU A 256 7.11 16.27 -4.98
C LEU A 256 7.49 15.94 -3.53
N VAL A 257 8.58 15.17 -3.35
CA VAL A 257 9.06 14.75 -2.03
C VAL A 257 9.32 15.96 -1.11
N PRO A 258 10.14 16.95 -1.49
CA PRO A 258 10.36 18.12 -0.63
C PRO A 258 9.12 19.01 -0.49
N VAL A 259 8.30 19.13 -1.55
CA VAL A 259 7.08 19.96 -1.50
C VAL A 259 6.08 19.39 -0.50
N THR A 260 5.82 18.09 -0.55
CA THR A 260 4.92 17.45 0.43
C THR A 260 5.53 17.36 1.81
N GLY A 261 6.85 17.18 1.92
CA GLY A 261 7.56 17.26 3.19
C GLY A 261 7.30 18.60 3.89
N LEU A 262 7.48 19.72 3.17
CA LEU A 262 7.20 21.05 3.70
C LEU A 262 5.71 21.22 4.03
N ALA A 263 4.81 20.81 3.13
CA ALA A 263 3.37 20.93 3.36
C ALA A 263 2.91 20.17 4.61
N LEU A 264 3.40 18.94 4.82
CA LEU A 264 3.10 18.13 5.99
C LEU A 264 3.69 18.74 7.27
N ILE A 265 4.89 19.31 7.21
CA ILE A 265 5.49 20.00 8.35
C ILE A 265 4.67 21.24 8.72
N SER A 266 4.33 22.08 7.74
CA SER A 266 3.52 23.29 7.95
C SER A 266 2.14 22.96 8.51
N ALA A 267 1.47 21.93 7.96
CA ALA A 267 0.21 21.44 8.50
C ALA A 267 0.38 20.91 9.93
N GLY A 268 1.41 20.11 10.19
CA GLY A 268 1.69 19.58 11.53
C GLY A 268 1.92 20.66 12.58
N LEU A 269 2.70 21.70 12.24
CA LEU A 269 2.89 22.87 13.11
C LEU A 269 1.56 23.58 13.37
N TRP A 270 0.76 23.81 12.33
CA TRP A 270 -0.55 24.43 12.46
C TRP A 270 -1.46 23.66 13.42
N PHE A 271 -1.55 22.33 13.28
CA PHE A 271 -2.36 21.48 14.15
C PHE A 271 -1.92 21.51 15.63
N ILE A 272 -0.62 21.68 15.87
CA ILE A 272 -0.07 21.78 17.24
C ILE A 272 -0.33 23.18 17.82
N THR A 273 -0.21 24.23 17.02
CA THR A 273 -0.29 25.62 17.51
C THR A 273 -1.69 26.20 17.48
N ALA A 274 -2.59 25.73 16.62
CA ALA A 274 -3.95 26.25 16.50
C ALA A 274 -4.72 26.26 17.84
N PRO A 275 -4.62 25.22 18.71
CA PRO A 275 -5.24 25.26 20.04
C PRO A 275 -4.73 26.41 20.92
N LEU A 276 -3.44 26.78 20.81
CA LEU A 276 -2.84 27.87 21.58
C LEU A 276 -3.38 29.26 21.18
N PHE A 277 -3.91 29.39 19.97
CA PHE A 277 -4.49 30.64 19.46
C PHE A 277 -6.01 30.71 19.61
N SER A 278 -6.69 29.58 19.80
CA SER A 278 -8.14 29.55 20.08
C SER A 278 -8.49 29.84 21.55
N ASP A 279 -7.50 29.80 22.46
CA ASP A 279 -7.65 30.08 23.89
C ASP A 279 -7.38 31.57 24.26
N ILE A 280 -7.22 32.47 23.27
CA ILE A 280 -7.04 33.93 23.42
C ILE A 280 -8.26 34.65 22.85
#